data_AF-X1CEJ3-F1
#
_entry.id   AF-X1CEJ3-F1
#
_cell.length_a   1.000
_cell.length_b   1.000
_cell.length_c   1.000
_cell.angle_alpha   90.00
_cell.angle_beta   90.00
_cell.angle_gamma   90.00
#
_symmetry.space_group_name_H-M   'P 1'
#
loop_
_entity.id
_entity.type
_entity.pdbx_description
1 polymer ?
#
loop_
_entity_poly.entity_id
_entity_poly.type
_entity_poly.pdbx_seq_one_letter_code
_entity_poly.pdbx_strand_id
1 'polypeptide(L)'
;HGNTIYLGERECSIQRRHQKVIEEAPSPFLDEKTRKAMGEQAVMLAKAVDYKSAGTVEFIVDAKKNFYFLEMNTRLQVEHPVTELITGQDLVEWMIRIAAGEKLTLKQKDVKLTGWAFETRVYAEDPFRNFMPSIGRLVRYIAPEETDNVRVDTGIEEGSEVSMYYDPMIAKLVTYGADRNEALEHMGEALDAYYIRGVSHNISFLNALIAHPRFIAGNLTTNFIADEYPDGFHAADVPQEDPALAIVIAGAIHRRHMDRAALSTGQITPD
;
A
#
# COMPACT_ATOMS: atom_id res chain seq x y z
N HIS A 1 3.79 -28.97 16.16
CA HIS A 1 4.50 -28.68 17.42
C HIS A 1 3.68 -27.87 18.44
N GLY A 2 2.41 -27.51 18.17
CA GLY A 2 1.53 -26.84 19.14
C GLY A 2 1.91 -25.40 19.54
N ASN A 3 2.98 -24.85 18.97
CA ASN A 3 3.39 -23.46 19.19
C ASN A 3 2.67 -22.55 18.19
N THR A 4 2.04 -21.49 18.70
CA THR A 4 1.25 -20.51 17.93
C THR A 4 1.48 -19.15 18.55
N ILE A 5 1.87 -18.16 17.74
CA ILE A 5 2.17 -16.78 18.16
C ILE A 5 1.47 -15.80 17.21
N TYR A 6 1.26 -14.56 17.65
CA TYR A 6 0.81 -13.45 16.81
C TYR A 6 1.95 -12.45 16.58
N LEU A 7 1.96 -11.82 15.39
CA LEU A 7 3.00 -10.90 14.92
C LEU A 7 2.43 -9.48 14.76
N GLY A 8 1.96 -8.92 15.88
CA GLY A 8 1.25 -7.64 15.86
C GLY A 8 -0.08 -7.69 15.11
N GLU A 9 -0.53 -6.52 14.66
CA GLU A 9 -1.74 -6.30 13.89
C GLU A 9 -1.49 -5.42 12.67
N ARG A 10 -2.47 -5.39 11.77
CA ARG A 10 -2.51 -4.47 10.62
C ARG A 10 -3.83 -3.73 10.59
N GLU A 11 -3.78 -2.44 10.29
CA GLU A 11 -4.93 -1.58 10.07
C GLU A 11 -5.18 -1.52 8.56
N CYS A 12 -6.35 -1.98 8.12
CA CYS A 12 -6.73 -2.04 6.70
C CYS A 12 -8.00 -1.21 6.42
N SER A 13 -8.25 -0.18 7.23
CA SER A 13 -9.48 0.61 7.19
C SER A 13 -9.64 1.41 5.88
N ILE A 14 -8.53 1.74 5.21
CA ILE A 14 -8.56 2.47 3.94
C ILE A 14 -8.82 1.48 2.79
N GLN A 15 -10.09 1.36 2.44
CA GLN A 15 -10.58 0.45 1.42
C GLN A 15 -11.66 1.09 0.55
N ARG A 16 -11.75 0.69 -0.73
CA ARG A 16 -12.78 1.11 -1.68
C ARG A 16 -13.62 -0.10 -2.07
N ARG A 17 -14.94 -0.06 -1.87
CA ARG A 17 -15.85 -1.18 -2.24
C ARG A 17 -15.34 -2.56 -1.76
N HIS A 18 -14.87 -2.62 -0.50
CA HIS A 18 -14.29 -3.82 0.13
C HIS A 18 -12.93 -4.28 -0.42
N GLN A 19 -12.30 -3.51 -1.30
CA GLN A 19 -10.92 -3.71 -1.74
C GLN A 19 -9.99 -2.84 -0.92
N LYS A 20 -9.08 -3.44 -0.16
CA LYS A 20 -8.05 -2.72 0.61
C LYS A 20 -7.17 -1.91 -0.35
N VAL A 21 -6.85 -0.68 0.02
CA VAL A 21 -6.08 0.27 -0.81
C VAL A 21 -4.77 0.66 -0.13
N ILE A 22 -4.85 0.97 1.17
CA ILE A 22 -3.70 1.27 2.02
C ILE A 22 -3.80 0.46 3.30
N GLU A 23 -2.70 -0.15 3.69
CA GLU A 23 -2.54 -0.91 4.91
C GLU A 23 -1.38 -0.36 5.72
N GLU A 24 -1.49 -0.43 7.05
CA GLU A 24 -0.40 -0.01 7.93
C GLU A 24 -0.22 -0.97 9.10
N ALA A 25 1.01 -1.05 9.59
CA ALA A 25 1.35 -1.80 10.79
C ALA A 25 2.37 -1.00 11.63
N PRO A 26 2.16 -0.87 12.96
CA PRO A 26 0.96 -1.28 13.71
C PRO A 26 -0.26 -0.38 13.43
N SER A 27 -1.37 -0.59 14.14
CA SER A 27 -2.53 0.32 14.08
C SER A 27 -2.27 1.63 14.84
N PRO A 28 -2.65 2.81 14.29
CA PRO A 28 -2.55 4.09 14.98
C PRO A 28 -3.60 4.26 16.09
N PHE A 29 -4.64 3.42 16.11
CA PHE A 29 -5.77 3.54 17.03
C PHE A 29 -5.61 2.68 18.30
N LEU A 30 -4.97 1.52 18.17
CA LEU A 30 -4.87 0.55 19.26
C LEU A 30 -3.76 0.90 20.25
N ASP A 31 -4.07 0.71 21.54
CA ASP A 31 -3.05 0.69 22.60
C ASP A 31 -2.56 -0.74 22.85
N GLU A 32 -1.45 -0.86 23.59
CA GLU A 32 -0.80 -2.13 23.93
C GLU A 32 -1.76 -3.14 24.60
N LYS A 33 -2.69 -2.66 25.41
CA LYS A 33 -3.63 -3.54 26.12
C LYS A 33 -4.61 -4.18 25.14
N THR A 34 -5.22 -3.38 24.27
CA THR A 34 -6.17 -3.90 23.26
C THR A 34 -5.44 -4.73 22.20
N ARG A 35 -4.26 -4.30 21.75
CA ARG A 35 -3.39 -5.06 20.83
C ARG A 35 -3.10 -6.46 21.37
N LYS A 36 -2.65 -6.55 22.62
CA LYS A 36 -2.40 -7.84 23.28
C LYS A 36 -3.67 -8.69 23.38
N ALA A 37 -4.80 -8.10 23.77
CA ALA A 37 -6.07 -8.83 23.89
C ALA A 37 -6.53 -9.41 22.54
N MET A 38 -6.40 -8.64 21.45
CA MET A 38 -6.70 -9.09 20.09
C MET A 38 -5.77 -10.22 19.66
N GLY A 39 -4.46 -10.06 19.86
CA GLY A 39 -3.45 -11.06 19.52
C GLY A 39 -3.64 -12.38 20.29
N GLU A 40 -3.92 -12.32 21.58
CA GLU A 40 -4.18 -13.50 22.41
C GLU A 40 -5.45 -14.23 21.96
N GLN A 41 -6.53 -13.51 21.62
CA GLN A 41 -7.75 -14.13 21.07
C GLN A 41 -7.51 -14.76 19.69
N ALA A 42 -6.72 -14.12 18.82
CA ALA A 42 -6.35 -14.68 17.53
C ALA A 42 -5.57 -16.00 17.68
N VAL A 43 -4.63 -16.05 18.63
CA VAL A 43 -3.89 -17.28 18.95
C VAL A 43 -4.80 -18.36 19.54
N MET A 44 -5.75 -18.00 20.39
CA MET A 44 -6.74 -18.94 20.93
C MET A 44 -7.59 -19.56 19.81
N LEU A 45 -8.08 -18.74 18.88
CA LEU A 45 -8.85 -19.23 17.73
C LEU A 45 -8.01 -20.16 16.85
N ALA A 46 -6.78 -19.76 16.50
CA ALA A 46 -5.87 -20.57 15.71
C ALA A 46 -5.59 -21.95 16.35
N LYS A 47 -5.42 -21.99 17.68
CA LYS A 47 -5.26 -23.26 18.42
C LYS A 47 -6.55 -24.11 18.41
N ALA A 48 -7.72 -23.48 18.54
CA ALA A 48 -8.99 -24.19 18.57
C ALA A 48 -9.29 -24.96 17.26
N VAL A 49 -8.74 -24.49 16.14
CA VAL A 49 -8.91 -25.13 14.82
C VAL A 49 -7.67 -25.89 14.33
N ASP A 50 -6.69 -26.15 15.22
CA ASP A 50 -5.38 -26.76 14.89
C ASP A 50 -4.72 -26.11 13.65
N TYR A 51 -4.75 -24.78 13.60
CA TYR A 51 -4.26 -24.02 12.46
C TYR A 51 -2.75 -24.22 12.26
N LYS A 52 -2.33 -24.34 11.00
CA LYS A 52 -0.93 -24.53 10.61
C LYS A 52 -0.54 -23.47 9.59
N SER A 53 0.75 -23.16 9.54
CA SER A 53 1.31 -22.11 8.67
C SER A 53 0.92 -20.69 9.14
N ALA A 54 0.99 -19.70 8.25
CA ALA A 54 0.55 -18.33 8.50
C ALA A 54 -0.93 -18.13 8.11
N GLY A 55 -1.61 -17.27 8.86
CA GLY A 55 -3.02 -16.92 8.64
C GLY A 55 -3.34 -15.61 9.36
N THR A 56 -4.46 -14.99 9.01
CA THR A 56 -4.88 -13.71 9.61
C THR A 56 -6.28 -13.84 10.16
N VAL A 57 -6.48 -13.39 11.40
CA VAL A 57 -7.78 -13.23 12.02
C VAL A 57 -8.19 -11.77 11.84
N GLU A 58 -9.31 -11.54 11.17
CA GLU A 58 -9.84 -10.20 10.92
C GLU A 58 -10.81 -9.79 12.03
N PHE A 59 -10.62 -8.58 12.54
CA PHE A 59 -11.46 -7.97 13.56
C PHE A 59 -12.03 -6.66 13.06
N ILE A 60 -13.21 -6.31 13.55
CA ILE A 60 -13.76 -4.94 13.49
C ILE A 60 -13.60 -4.32 14.86
N VAL A 61 -13.05 -3.11 14.92
CA VAL A 61 -12.85 -2.35 16.16
C VAL A 61 -13.75 -1.12 16.14
N ASP A 62 -14.51 -0.90 17.22
CA ASP A 62 -15.36 0.30 17.37
C ASP A 62 -14.60 1.49 17.98
N ALA A 63 -15.25 2.66 18.02
CA ALA A 63 -14.67 3.89 18.58
C ALA A 63 -14.32 3.80 20.08
N LYS A 64 -14.83 2.78 20.81
CA LYS A 64 -14.53 2.52 22.22
C LYS A 64 -13.45 1.44 22.39
N LYS A 65 -12.79 1.02 21.31
CA LYS A 65 -11.80 -0.06 21.27
C LYS A 65 -12.37 -1.44 21.65
N ASN A 66 -13.68 -1.65 21.53
CA ASN A 66 -14.23 -3.00 21.54
C ASN A 66 -13.95 -3.64 20.18
N PHE A 67 -13.49 -4.88 20.19
CA PHE A 67 -13.15 -5.61 18.97
C PHE A 67 -14.01 -6.86 18.83
N TYR A 68 -14.37 -7.18 17.60
CA TYR A 68 -15.28 -8.25 17.24
C TYR A 68 -14.68 -9.07 16.11
N PHE A 69 -14.71 -10.40 16.24
CA PHE A 69 -14.25 -11.30 15.20
C PHE A 69 -15.15 -11.20 13.96
N LEU A 70 -14.54 -11.08 12.79
CA LEU A 70 -15.24 -11.11 11.51
C LEU A 70 -15.04 -12.46 10.82
N GLU A 71 -13.80 -12.77 10.48
CA GLU A 71 -13.43 -14.03 9.84
C GLU A 71 -11.94 -14.37 10.06
N MET A 72 -11.53 -15.56 9.60
CA MET A 72 -10.13 -15.97 9.56
C MET A 72 -9.75 -16.35 8.13
N ASN A 73 -8.76 -15.64 7.59
CA ASN A 73 -8.17 -15.93 6.29
C ASN A 73 -7.09 -16.99 6.44
N THR A 74 -7.35 -18.19 5.92
CA THR A 74 -6.49 -19.37 6.04
C THR A 74 -5.39 -19.42 4.98
N ARG A 75 -4.74 -18.28 4.74
CA ARG A 75 -3.68 -18.07 3.75
C ARG A 75 -2.80 -16.89 4.17
N LEU A 76 -1.66 -16.74 3.52
CA LEU A 76 -0.89 -15.50 3.60
C LEU A 76 -1.74 -14.33 3.09
N GLN A 77 -1.71 -13.21 3.82
CA GLN A 77 -2.39 -12.00 3.38
C GLN A 77 -1.56 -11.24 2.36
N VAL A 78 -2.22 -10.47 1.50
CA VAL A 78 -1.54 -9.66 0.48
C VAL A 78 -0.62 -8.65 1.17
N GLU A 79 -1.18 -7.98 2.18
CA GLU A 79 -0.59 -6.97 3.04
C GLU A 79 0.34 -7.53 4.14
N HIS A 80 0.90 -8.72 3.96
CA HIS A 80 1.88 -9.25 4.92
C HIS A 80 3.20 -8.46 5.01
N PRO A 81 3.71 -7.75 3.97
CA PRO A 81 4.97 -7.00 4.06
C PRO A 81 5.04 -5.97 5.18
N VAL A 82 3.94 -5.27 5.50
CA VAL A 82 3.95 -4.31 6.63
C VAL A 82 4.22 -5.01 7.96
N THR A 83 3.80 -6.26 8.12
CA THR A 83 4.14 -7.08 9.29
C THR A 83 5.61 -7.49 9.26
N GLU A 84 6.13 -7.89 8.10
CA GLU A 84 7.54 -8.30 7.96
C GLU A 84 8.49 -7.16 8.33
N LEU A 85 8.23 -5.93 7.84
CA LEU A 85 9.10 -4.77 8.09
C LEU A 85 9.17 -4.39 9.57
N ILE A 86 8.05 -4.42 10.30
CA ILE A 86 8.07 -4.04 11.73
C ILE A 86 8.50 -5.18 12.66
N THR A 87 8.52 -6.43 12.19
CA THR A 87 8.90 -7.61 13.00
C THR A 87 10.25 -8.20 12.63
N GLY A 88 10.79 -7.86 11.46
CA GLY A 88 11.98 -8.46 10.88
C GLY A 88 11.83 -9.95 10.57
N GLN A 89 10.60 -10.44 10.34
CA GLN A 89 10.34 -11.85 10.03
C GLN A 89 9.90 -12.02 8.58
N ASP A 90 10.53 -12.95 7.87
CA ASP A 90 10.05 -13.44 6.57
C ASP A 90 8.99 -14.52 6.79
N LEU A 91 7.75 -14.18 6.45
CA LEU A 91 6.60 -15.04 6.69
C LEU A 91 6.56 -16.18 5.68
N VAL A 92 7.02 -15.98 4.44
CA VAL A 92 7.09 -17.03 3.43
C VAL A 92 8.13 -18.07 3.83
N GLU A 93 9.30 -17.64 4.30
CA GLU A 93 10.32 -18.52 4.87
C GLU A 93 9.74 -19.36 6.01
N TRP A 94 9.05 -18.73 6.96
CA TRP A 94 8.43 -19.43 8.08
C TRP A 94 7.38 -20.44 7.62
N MET A 95 6.54 -20.08 6.63
CA MET A 95 5.56 -21.00 6.06
C MET A 95 6.24 -22.25 5.48
N ILE A 96 7.35 -22.09 4.74
CA ILE A 96 8.12 -23.20 4.16
C ILE A 96 8.74 -24.07 5.27
N ARG A 97 9.41 -23.46 6.26
CA ARG A 97 10.03 -24.19 7.38
C ARG A 97 8.99 -24.97 8.20
N ILE A 98 7.84 -24.36 8.49
CA ILE A 98 6.73 -25.03 9.20
C ILE A 98 6.17 -26.19 8.37
N ALA A 99 6.02 -26.01 7.06
CA ALA A 99 5.59 -27.08 6.15
C ALA A 99 6.59 -28.26 6.11
N ALA A 100 7.89 -27.98 6.25
CA ALA A 100 8.94 -28.98 6.41
C ALA A 100 8.98 -29.64 7.80
N GLY A 101 8.09 -29.25 8.72
CA GLY A 101 8.02 -29.82 10.07
C GLY A 101 8.98 -29.19 11.06
N GLU A 102 9.61 -28.05 10.74
CA GLU A 102 10.42 -27.30 11.69
C GLU A 102 9.57 -26.63 12.77
N LYS A 103 10.23 -26.24 13.87
CA LYS A 103 9.61 -25.50 14.97
C LYS A 103 9.78 -24.00 14.74
N LEU A 104 8.81 -23.21 15.19
CA LEU A 104 8.99 -21.77 15.34
C LEU A 104 10.21 -21.48 16.22
N THR A 105 11.08 -20.60 15.74
CA THR A 105 12.30 -20.17 16.43
C THR A 105 12.03 -19.08 17.46
N LEU A 106 10.93 -18.33 17.31
CA LEU A 106 10.50 -17.26 18.23
C LEU A 106 9.38 -17.70 19.18
N LYS A 107 9.37 -17.12 20.39
CA LYS A 107 8.25 -17.14 21.32
C LYS A 107 7.54 -15.80 21.30
N GLN A 108 6.29 -15.75 21.80
CA GLN A 108 5.49 -14.51 21.80
C GLN A 108 6.21 -13.32 22.46
N LYS A 109 6.97 -13.57 23.53
CA LYS A 109 7.73 -12.53 24.26
C LYS A 109 8.94 -11.97 23.49
N ASP A 110 9.39 -12.69 22.46
CA ASP A 110 10.55 -12.32 21.66
C ASP A 110 10.12 -11.53 20.41
N VAL A 111 8.82 -11.55 20.07
CA VAL A 111 8.22 -10.71 19.01
C VAL A 111 8.29 -9.26 19.46
N LYS A 112 9.02 -8.45 18.70
CA LYS A 112 9.10 -7.00 18.87
C LYS A 112 8.49 -6.33 17.64
N LEU A 113 7.75 -5.26 17.88
CA LEU A 113 7.28 -4.35 16.85
C LEU A 113 8.16 -3.11 16.92
N THR A 114 8.92 -2.84 15.86
CA THR A 114 9.80 -1.67 15.77
C THR A 114 9.41 -0.84 14.56
N GLY A 115 9.36 0.48 14.74
CA GLY A 115 9.00 1.41 13.67
C GLY A 115 7.53 1.33 13.24
N TRP A 116 7.30 1.81 12.03
CA TRP A 116 6.01 1.82 11.34
C TRP A 116 6.20 1.42 9.89
N ALA A 117 5.21 0.74 9.32
CA ALA A 117 5.21 0.42 7.90
C ALA A 117 3.85 0.74 7.26
N PHE A 118 3.91 1.22 6.02
CA PHE A 118 2.75 1.40 5.14
C PHE A 118 2.90 0.51 3.92
N GLU A 119 1.78 0.00 3.41
CA GLU A 119 1.68 -0.60 2.09
C GLU A 119 0.59 0.13 1.31
N THR A 120 0.88 0.44 0.06
CA THR A 120 -0.12 0.88 -0.91
C THR A 120 -0.18 -0.10 -2.07
N ARG A 121 -1.39 -0.34 -2.57
CA ARG A 121 -1.61 -1.18 -3.75
C ARG A 121 -1.68 -0.34 -5.00
N VAL A 122 -0.63 -0.41 -5.82
CA VAL A 122 -0.60 0.24 -7.13
C VAL A 122 -1.42 -0.61 -8.09
N TYR A 123 -2.53 -0.06 -8.57
CA TYR A 123 -3.47 -0.72 -9.46
C TYR A 123 -3.49 -0.06 -10.84
N ALA A 124 -3.64 -0.88 -11.88
CA ALA A 124 -4.01 -0.45 -13.22
C ALA A 124 -5.52 -0.12 -13.26
N GLU A 125 -5.91 0.96 -12.59
CA GLU A 125 -7.26 1.51 -12.58
C GLU A 125 -7.20 3.01 -12.89
N ASP A 126 -8.29 3.59 -13.39
CA ASP A 126 -8.39 5.03 -13.66
C ASP A 126 -9.24 5.74 -12.59
N PRO A 127 -8.64 6.40 -11.58
CA PRO A 127 -9.37 7.07 -10.52
C PRO A 127 -10.35 8.14 -11.03
N PHE A 128 -10.00 8.84 -12.11
CA PHE A 128 -10.81 9.91 -12.70
C PHE A 128 -12.02 9.39 -13.48
N ARG A 129 -12.06 8.07 -13.73
CA ARG A 129 -13.18 7.40 -14.40
C ARG A 129 -13.77 6.32 -13.50
N ASN A 130 -14.04 6.67 -12.24
CA ASN A 130 -14.66 5.78 -11.24
C ASN A 130 -13.88 4.45 -11.09
N PHE A 131 -12.56 4.54 -11.17
CA PHE A 131 -11.63 3.42 -11.02
C PHE A 131 -11.91 2.26 -11.98
N MET A 132 -12.27 2.57 -13.23
CA MET A 132 -12.36 1.53 -14.25
C MET A 132 -11.01 0.83 -14.42
N PRO A 133 -10.96 -0.52 -14.46
CA PRO A 133 -9.74 -1.25 -14.77
C PRO A 133 -9.15 -0.81 -16.11
N SER A 134 -7.83 -0.65 -16.15
CA SER A 134 -7.07 -0.28 -17.32
C SER A 134 -6.25 -1.47 -17.80
N ILE A 135 -6.65 -2.02 -18.95
CA ILE A 135 -5.97 -3.11 -19.64
C ILE A 135 -5.00 -2.51 -20.65
N GLY A 136 -3.83 -3.13 -20.82
CA GLY A 136 -2.90 -2.75 -21.86
C GLY A 136 -1.44 -3.00 -21.51
N ARG A 137 -0.56 -2.57 -22.40
CA ARG A 137 0.88 -2.75 -22.24
C ARG A 137 1.49 -1.61 -21.43
N LEU A 138 2.36 -1.95 -20.47
CA LEU A 138 3.24 -0.98 -19.81
C LEU A 138 4.30 -0.51 -20.81
N VAL A 139 4.03 0.62 -21.45
CA VAL A 139 4.95 1.26 -22.40
C VAL A 139 6.20 1.76 -21.67
N ARG A 140 6.03 2.26 -20.45
CA ARG A 140 7.10 2.59 -19.52
C ARG A 140 6.71 2.18 -18.11
N TYR A 141 7.66 1.60 -17.38
CA TYR A 141 7.49 1.26 -15.98
C TYR A 141 8.82 1.48 -15.25
N ILE A 142 8.86 2.53 -14.44
CA ILE A 142 9.96 2.84 -13.54
C ILE A 142 9.37 2.84 -12.13
N ALA A 143 9.80 1.90 -11.32
CA ALA A 143 9.48 1.85 -9.89
C ALA A 143 10.48 2.73 -9.10
N PRO A 144 10.13 3.16 -7.88
CA PRO A 144 11.11 3.74 -6.97
C PRO A 144 12.27 2.76 -6.74
N GLU A 145 13.44 3.31 -6.44
CA GLU A 145 14.60 2.52 -6.05
C GLU A 145 14.33 1.82 -4.71
N GLU A 146 14.56 0.51 -4.65
CA GLU A 146 14.46 -0.22 -3.39
C GLU A 146 15.59 0.18 -2.45
N THR A 147 15.23 0.45 -1.21
CA THR A 147 16.15 0.84 -0.13
C THR A 147 15.75 0.10 1.14
N ASP A 148 16.49 0.29 2.23
CA ASP A 148 16.10 -0.26 3.54
C ASP A 148 14.71 0.23 4.00
N ASN A 149 14.23 1.37 3.48
CA ASN A 149 12.95 1.98 3.83
C ASN A 149 11.87 1.85 2.73
N VAL A 150 12.21 1.32 1.55
CA VAL A 150 11.31 1.22 0.39
C VAL A 150 11.44 -0.16 -0.23
N ARG A 151 10.34 -0.91 -0.28
CA ARG A 151 10.24 -2.23 -0.88
C ARG A 151 9.14 -2.25 -1.94
N VAL A 152 9.41 -2.89 -3.08
CA VAL A 152 8.47 -3.00 -4.19
C VAL A 152 8.26 -4.47 -4.55
N ASP A 153 7.15 -5.04 -4.08
CA ASP A 153 6.73 -6.36 -4.54
C ASP A 153 5.95 -6.23 -5.85
N THR A 154 6.58 -6.52 -6.99
CA THR A 154 5.96 -6.48 -8.32
C THR A 154 6.03 -7.84 -9.02
N GLY A 155 4.98 -8.17 -9.78
CA GLY A 155 4.94 -9.34 -10.67
C GLY A 155 5.14 -8.98 -12.15
N ILE A 156 5.38 -7.70 -12.46
CA ILE A 156 5.44 -7.18 -13.83
C ILE A 156 6.64 -6.24 -14.02
N GLU A 157 7.03 -6.09 -15.28
CA GLU A 157 8.15 -5.26 -15.73
C GLU A 157 7.76 -4.38 -16.93
N GLU A 158 8.62 -3.41 -17.28
CA GLU A 158 8.41 -2.60 -18.49
C GLU A 158 8.21 -3.50 -19.72
N GLY A 159 7.14 -3.23 -20.47
CA GLY A 159 6.75 -4.03 -21.63
C GLY A 159 5.78 -5.17 -21.35
N SER A 160 5.47 -5.49 -20.08
CA SER A 160 4.44 -6.44 -19.68
C SER A 160 3.04 -5.96 -20.08
N GLU A 161 2.09 -6.90 -20.18
CA GLU A 161 0.69 -6.61 -20.48
C GLU A 161 -0.19 -6.88 -19.27
N VAL A 162 -0.94 -5.86 -18.84
CA VAL A 162 -2.02 -6.00 -17.86
C VAL A 162 -3.22 -6.54 -18.61
N SER A 163 -3.48 -7.84 -18.46
CA SER A 163 -4.58 -8.52 -19.14
C SER A 163 -5.92 -8.40 -18.39
N MET A 164 -7.03 -8.66 -19.08
CA MET A 164 -8.36 -8.73 -18.47
C MET A 164 -8.60 -9.98 -17.60
N TYR A 165 -7.69 -10.96 -17.63
CA TYR A 165 -7.90 -12.28 -17.03
C TYR A 165 -7.47 -12.36 -15.56
N TYR A 166 -6.75 -11.35 -15.06
CA TYR A 166 -6.17 -11.34 -13.73
C TYR A 166 -6.52 -10.05 -12.99
N ASP A 167 -6.22 -10.03 -11.69
CA ASP A 167 -6.30 -8.82 -10.87
C ASP A 167 -5.40 -7.71 -11.45
N PRO A 168 -5.86 -6.46 -11.57
CA PRO A 168 -5.09 -5.38 -12.19
C PRO A 168 -3.99 -4.80 -11.29
N MET A 169 -3.58 -5.49 -10.21
CA MET A 169 -2.53 -5.01 -9.33
C MET A 169 -1.18 -5.03 -10.07
N ILE A 170 -0.54 -3.86 -10.08
CA ILE A 170 0.77 -3.65 -10.68
C ILE A 170 1.86 -4.03 -9.69
N ALA A 171 1.80 -3.45 -8.49
CA ALA A 171 2.79 -3.65 -7.45
C ALA A 171 2.18 -3.36 -6.08
N LYS A 172 2.82 -3.90 -5.03
CA LYS A 172 2.69 -3.37 -3.67
C LYS A 172 3.91 -2.50 -3.41
N LEU A 173 3.67 -1.23 -3.08
CA LEU A 173 4.71 -0.34 -2.62
C LEU A 173 4.64 -0.31 -1.09
N VAL A 174 5.73 -0.66 -0.44
CA VAL A 174 5.81 -0.76 1.01
C VAL A 174 6.91 0.15 1.51
N THR A 175 6.63 0.95 2.54
CA THR A 175 7.63 1.79 3.17
C THR A 175 7.73 1.54 4.67
N TYR A 176 8.89 1.88 5.23
CA TYR A 176 9.19 1.76 6.65
C TYR A 176 9.78 3.08 7.18
N GLY A 177 9.56 3.36 8.46
CA GLY A 177 10.17 4.48 9.18
C GLY A 177 10.26 4.19 10.68
N ALA A 178 11.05 4.97 11.41
CA ALA A 178 11.16 4.85 12.86
C ALA A 178 9.85 5.24 13.58
N ASP A 179 9.05 6.09 12.94
CA ASP A 179 7.67 6.39 13.33
C ASP A 179 6.73 6.48 12.11
N ARG A 180 5.44 6.70 12.41
CA ARG A 180 4.38 6.76 11.39
C ARG A 180 4.59 7.91 10.40
N ASN A 181 5.11 9.06 10.84
CA ASN A 181 5.28 10.21 9.96
C ASN A 181 6.44 9.98 9.00
N GLU A 182 7.56 9.44 9.49
CA GLU A 182 8.70 9.09 8.65
C GLU A 182 8.34 8.03 7.60
N ALA A 183 7.61 6.99 7.99
CA ALA A 183 7.13 5.98 7.04
C ALA A 183 6.20 6.58 5.96
N LEU A 184 5.40 7.58 6.34
CA LEU A 184 4.50 8.29 5.44
C LEU A 184 5.24 9.24 4.49
N GLU A 185 6.28 9.91 4.97
CA GLU A 185 7.17 10.75 4.15
C GLU A 185 7.86 9.90 3.09
N HIS A 186 8.46 8.77 3.48
CA HIS A 186 9.02 7.80 2.54
C HIS A 186 7.99 7.29 1.52
N MET A 187 6.73 7.07 1.94
CA MET A 187 5.65 6.65 1.02
C MET A 187 5.35 7.71 -0.04
N GLY A 188 5.31 8.99 0.37
CA GLY A 188 5.13 10.10 -0.56
C GLY A 188 6.24 10.19 -1.60
N GLU A 189 7.49 10.18 -1.13
CA GLU A 189 8.67 10.21 -2.02
C GLU A 189 8.69 9.02 -2.99
N ALA A 190 8.38 7.81 -2.49
CA ALA A 190 8.39 6.61 -3.29
C ALA A 190 7.24 6.56 -4.31
N LEU A 191 6.06 7.09 -3.99
CA LEU A 191 4.95 7.23 -4.94
C LEU A 191 5.28 8.25 -6.03
N ASP A 192 5.90 9.38 -5.68
CA ASP A 192 6.31 10.41 -6.63
C ASP A 192 7.42 9.94 -7.60
N ALA A 193 8.23 8.99 -7.17
CA ALA A 193 9.28 8.39 -7.99
C ALA A 193 8.77 7.37 -9.02
N TYR A 194 7.51 6.90 -8.91
CA TYR A 194 6.93 6.02 -9.92
C TYR A 194 6.70 6.75 -11.25
N TYR A 195 7.06 6.09 -12.35
CA TYR A 195 6.67 6.51 -13.68
C TYR A 195 6.08 5.35 -14.48
N ILE A 196 4.76 5.40 -14.68
CA ILE A 196 3.99 4.38 -15.39
C ILE A 196 3.33 5.01 -16.61
N ARG A 197 3.53 4.43 -17.79
CA ARG A 197 2.78 4.78 -19.01
C ARG A 197 2.25 3.57 -19.73
N GLY A 198 1.13 3.76 -20.42
CA GLY A 198 0.49 2.77 -21.30
C GLY A 198 -0.83 2.27 -20.73
N VAL A 199 -0.97 2.29 -19.40
CA VAL A 199 -2.22 2.04 -18.68
C VAL A 199 -2.51 3.23 -17.75
N SER A 200 -3.79 3.51 -17.48
CA SER A 200 -4.19 4.34 -16.35
C SER A 200 -3.86 3.62 -15.05
N HIS A 201 -3.52 4.37 -14.00
CA HIS A 201 -3.16 3.82 -12.69
C HIS A 201 -3.63 4.71 -11.54
N ASN A 202 -3.69 4.15 -10.33
CA ASN A 202 -4.24 4.81 -9.14
C ASN A 202 -3.25 5.68 -8.33
N ILE A 203 -2.00 5.82 -8.76
CA ILE A 203 -0.96 6.56 -7.99
C ILE A 203 -1.41 7.96 -7.54
N SER A 204 -2.04 8.75 -8.40
CA SER A 204 -2.52 10.10 -8.02
C SER A 204 -3.53 10.05 -6.87
N PHE A 205 -4.36 9.01 -6.83
CA PHE A 205 -5.30 8.79 -5.73
C PHE A 205 -4.58 8.35 -4.45
N LEU A 206 -3.56 7.50 -4.56
CA LEU A 206 -2.73 7.11 -3.42
C LEU A 206 -2.03 8.33 -2.81
N ASN A 207 -1.41 9.19 -3.63
CA ASN A 207 -0.80 10.45 -3.20
C ASN A 207 -1.79 11.36 -2.47
N ALA A 208 -3.01 11.52 -2.99
CA ALA A 208 -4.04 12.30 -2.32
C ALA A 208 -4.45 11.71 -0.97
N LEU A 209 -4.54 10.38 -0.86
CA LEU A 209 -4.88 9.71 0.40
C LEU A 209 -3.80 9.89 1.47
N ILE A 210 -2.52 9.68 1.13
CA ILE A 210 -1.42 9.81 2.10
C ILE A 210 -1.23 11.26 2.56
N ALA A 211 -1.52 12.24 1.69
CA ALA A 211 -1.48 13.66 2.01
C ALA A 211 -2.74 14.16 2.75
N HIS A 212 -3.78 13.33 2.86
CA HIS A 212 -5.05 13.76 3.42
C HIS A 212 -4.93 14.05 4.93
N PRO A 213 -5.36 15.22 5.45
CA PRO A 213 -5.19 15.57 6.86
C PRO A 213 -5.76 14.55 7.85
N ARG A 214 -6.91 13.95 7.50
CA ARG A 214 -7.54 12.90 8.33
C ARG A 214 -6.74 11.59 8.35
N PHE A 215 -6.04 11.26 7.25
CA PHE A 215 -5.16 10.09 7.17
C PHE A 215 -3.87 10.31 7.96
N ILE A 216 -3.26 11.50 7.82
CA ILE A 216 -2.09 11.93 8.61
C ILE A 216 -2.40 11.89 10.11
N ALA A 217 -3.59 12.36 10.51
CA ALA A 217 -4.04 12.34 11.90
C ALA A 217 -4.37 10.93 12.44
N GLY A 218 -4.39 9.89 11.60
CA GLY A 218 -4.77 8.53 12.00
C GLY A 218 -6.25 8.36 12.37
N ASN A 219 -7.11 9.31 11.96
CA ASN A 219 -8.56 9.25 12.24
C ASN A 219 -9.28 8.43 11.16
N LEU A 220 -9.02 7.12 11.17
CA LEU A 220 -9.44 6.22 10.11
C LEU A 220 -10.78 5.55 10.42
N THR A 221 -11.55 5.27 9.37
CA THR A 221 -12.76 4.44 9.42
C THR A 221 -12.85 3.62 8.15
N THR A 222 -13.56 2.50 8.18
CA THR A 222 -13.81 1.67 6.97
C THR A 222 -14.60 2.38 5.87
N ASN A 223 -15.25 3.50 6.19
CA ASN A 223 -15.96 4.37 5.26
C ASN A 223 -15.14 5.58 4.79
N PHE A 224 -13.86 5.71 5.19
CA PHE A 224 -13.05 6.91 4.95
C PHE A 224 -13.11 7.38 3.49
N ILE A 225 -12.88 6.49 2.52
CA ILE A 225 -12.86 6.86 1.11
C ILE A 225 -14.25 7.33 0.64
N ALA A 226 -15.33 6.72 1.13
CA ALA A 226 -16.69 7.11 0.78
C ALA A 226 -17.08 8.46 1.41
N ASP A 227 -16.58 8.76 2.60
CA ASP A 227 -16.83 10.02 3.29
C ASP A 227 -16.07 11.19 2.64
N GLU A 228 -14.79 10.98 2.30
CA GLU A 228 -13.91 12.04 1.76
C GLU A 228 -14.04 12.22 0.24
N TYR A 229 -14.40 11.15 -0.50
CA TYR A 229 -14.55 11.18 -1.96
C TYR A 229 -15.93 10.65 -2.40
N PRO A 230 -17.05 11.25 -1.93
CA PRO A 230 -18.41 10.76 -2.21
C PRO A 230 -18.77 10.83 -3.70
N ASP A 231 -18.24 11.84 -4.40
CA ASP A 231 -18.48 12.07 -5.84
C ASP A 231 -17.34 11.52 -6.72
N GLY A 232 -16.45 10.69 -6.15
CA GLY A 232 -15.26 10.18 -6.81
C GLY A 232 -14.05 11.11 -6.70
N PHE A 233 -12.94 10.67 -7.31
CA PHE A 233 -11.66 11.37 -7.26
C PHE A 233 -11.50 12.31 -8.46
N HIS A 234 -11.11 13.55 -8.18
CA HIS A 234 -10.97 14.61 -9.16
C HIS A 234 -9.55 15.18 -9.17
N ALA A 235 -9.17 15.80 -10.28
CA ALA A 235 -7.84 16.41 -10.39
C ALA A 235 -7.59 17.54 -9.36
N ALA A 236 -8.67 18.16 -8.86
CA ALA A 236 -8.58 19.18 -7.81
C ALA A 236 -8.19 18.61 -6.44
N ASP A 237 -8.33 17.30 -6.24
CA ASP A 237 -8.03 16.61 -4.97
C ASP A 237 -6.53 16.32 -4.79
N VAL A 238 -5.70 16.73 -5.76
CA VAL A 238 -4.22 16.69 -5.66
C VAL A 238 -3.69 18.12 -5.54
N PRO A 239 -3.93 18.80 -4.41
CA PRO A 239 -3.49 20.18 -4.23
C PRO A 239 -1.97 20.25 -4.32
N GLN A 240 -1.48 21.13 -5.18
CA GLN A 240 -0.05 21.43 -5.28
C GLN A 240 0.28 22.50 -4.25
N GLU A 241 1.36 22.31 -3.47
CA GLU A 241 1.82 23.34 -2.52
C GLU A 241 2.14 24.66 -3.21
N ASP A 242 2.80 24.58 -4.38
CA ASP A 242 3.06 25.72 -5.24
C ASP A 242 2.56 25.45 -6.68
N PRO A 243 1.35 25.91 -7.03
CA PRO A 243 0.85 25.82 -8.41
C PRO A 243 1.74 26.53 -9.43
N ALA A 244 2.54 27.52 -9.03
CA ALA A 244 3.46 28.21 -9.93
C ALA A 244 4.58 27.30 -10.41
N LEU A 245 5.00 26.31 -9.61
CA LEU A 245 6.01 25.34 -9.99
C LEU A 245 5.59 24.58 -11.26
N ALA A 246 4.34 24.10 -11.32
CA ALA A 246 3.81 23.42 -12.50
C ALA A 246 3.81 24.33 -13.75
N ILE A 247 3.48 25.62 -13.58
CA ILE A 247 3.52 26.62 -14.66
C ILE A 247 4.96 26.83 -15.16
N VAL A 248 5.91 26.96 -14.24
CA VAL A 248 7.34 27.15 -14.57
C VAL A 248 7.90 25.93 -15.29
N ILE A 249 7.59 24.71 -14.81
CA ILE A 249 7.99 23.46 -15.45
C ILE A 249 7.40 23.37 -16.87
N ALA A 250 6.10 23.63 -17.02
CA ALA A 250 5.44 23.63 -18.32
C ALA A 250 6.07 24.64 -19.28
N GLY A 251 6.38 25.85 -18.81
CA GLY A 251 7.09 26.88 -19.57
C GLY A 251 8.49 26.45 -20.00
N ALA A 252 9.27 25.82 -19.10
CA ALA A 252 10.61 25.31 -19.40
C ALA A 252 10.59 24.16 -20.42
N ILE A 253 9.65 23.21 -20.27
CA ILE A 253 9.45 22.12 -21.24
C ILE A 253 9.03 22.67 -22.59
N HIS A 254 8.06 23.60 -22.62
CA HIS A 254 7.59 24.23 -23.85
C HIS A 254 8.74 24.97 -24.55
N ARG A 255 9.54 25.73 -23.81
CA ARG A 255 10.73 26.41 -24.35
C ARG A 255 11.71 25.42 -24.97
N ARG A 256 12.05 24.34 -24.26
CA ARG A 256 12.96 23.29 -24.75
C ARG A 256 12.42 22.60 -26.01
N HIS A 257 11.10 22.38 -26.06
CA HIS A 257 10.44 21.83 -27.25
C HIS A 257 10.53 22.80 -28.43
N MET A 258 10.28 24.09 -28.21
CA MET A 258 10.39 25.15 -29.22
C MET A 258 11.83 25.31 -29.73
N ASP A 259 12.82 25.30 -28.85
CA ASP A 259 14.24 25.36 -29.24
C ASP A 259 14.64 24.16 -30.09
N ARG A 260 14.16 22.95 -29.74
CA ARG A 260 14.38 21.74 -30.57
C ARG A 260 13.69 21.85 -31.93
N ALA A 261 12.46 22.37 -31.96
CA ALA A 261 11.70 22.54 -33.20
C ALA A 261 12.39 23.55 -34.13
N ALA A 262 12.90 24.66 -33.61
CA ALA A 262 13.60 25.69 -34.39
C ALA A 262 14.89 25.17 -35.05
N LEU A 263 15.53 24.14 -34.48
CA LEU A 263 16.74 23.50 -35.02
C LEU A 263 16.45 22.40 -36.05
N SER A 264 15.17 22.03 -36.25
CA SER A 264 14.78 20.99 -37.20
C SER A 264 14.65 21.56 -38.60
N THR A 265 15.45 21.09 -39.56
CA THR A 265 15.40 21.53 -40.96
C THR A 265 14.21 20.90 -41.71
N GLY A 266 13.64 21.62 -42.70
CA GLY A 266 12.55 21.12 -43.54
C GLY A 266 11.13 21.34 -43.01
N GLN A 267 10.93 22.27 -42.06
CA GLN A 267 9.60 22.64 -41.62
C GLN A 267 8.86 23.44 -42.70
N ILE A 268 7.66 22.97 -43.06
CA ILE A 268 6.73 23.71 -43.91
C ILE A 268 6.11 24.78 -43.04
N THR A 269 6.49 26.05 -43.26
CA THR A 269 5.75 27.18 -42.71
C THR A 269 4.34 27.19 -43.29
N PRO A 270 3.29 27.35 -42.47
CA PRO A 270 1.95 27.57 -43.00
C PRO A 270 1.95 28.91 -43.74
N ASP A 271 1.63 28.88 -45.04
CA ASP A 271 1.31 30.08 -45.85
C ASP A 271 -0.02 30.71 -45.42
#